data_AF-A0A193BU14-F1
#
_entry.id   AF-A0A193BU14-F1
#
_cell.length_a   1.000
_cell.length_b   1.000
_cell.length_c   1.000
_cell.angle_alpha   90.00
_cell.angle_beta   90.00
_cell.angle_gamma   90.00
#
_symmetry.space_group_name_H-M   'P 1'
#
loop_
_entity.id
_entity.type
_entity.pdbx_description
1 polymer ?
#
loop_
_entity_poly.entity_id
_entity_poly.type
_entity_poly.pdbx_seq_one_letter_code
_entity_poly.pdbx_strand_id
1 'polypeptide(L)'
;MGSAMFSILLPIALALVMFGLGLTLTVGDFTRVLKYPKAAVVALVCQMIVLPALCVGLILLFGLDGALAVGMMLLVASPGGTSANLAEFLDGGTSLGLQPSKFVQVFAIVLIPVVLGMAVRGRFTGWAERMRKPVKIGSAVVLVLVIAAAIAQEFRTLVDNIGTLGPVALALSVLSLAIGYFVPRLFQVDRGQSIASAMEIGIHNATLAIAVAISVLGDKAMAVPAGIYGVLMFFPAGIAAFLLSRKPERAPV
;
A
#
# COMPACT_ATOMS: atom_id res chain seq x y z
N MET A 1 27.57 -6.38 0.46
CA MET A 1 27.45 -5.03 1.06
C MET A 1 26.12 -4.34 0.75
N GLY A 2 25.49 -4.56 -0.41
CA GLY A 2 24.20 -3.91 -0.77
C GLY A 2 22.96 -4.34 0.05
N SER A 3 22.86 -5.59 0.52
CA SER A 3 21.68 -6.09 1.24
C SER A 3 21.50 -5.51 2.65
N ALA A 4 22.59 -5.34 3.40
CA ALA A 4 22.55 -4.78 4.76
C ALA A 4 22.14 -3.30 4.76
N MET A 5 22.63 -2.53 3.78
CA MET A 5 22.25 -1.14 3.61
C MET A 5 20.75 -0.99 3.33
N PHE A 6 20.17 -1.84 2.47
CA PHE A 6 18.75 -1.80 2.14
C PHE A 6 17.86 -2.22 3.31
N SER A 7 18.28 -3.24 4.06
CA SER A 7 17.54 -3.74 5.22
C SER A 7 17.40 -2.68 6.32
N ILE A 8 18.28 -1.68 6.36
CA ILE A 8 18.24 -0.56 7.30
C ILE A 8 17.58 0.68 6.65
N LEU A 9 17.94 0.98 5.41
CA LEU A 9 17.48 2.18 4.71
C LEU A 9 15.97 2.16 4.43
N LEU A 10 15.41 1.00 4.05
CA LEU A 10 13.99 0.84 3.75
C LEU A 10 13.09 1.15 4.96
N PRO A 11 13.30 0.54 6.16
CA PRO A 11 12.52 0.89 7.34
C PRO A 11 12.66 2.36 7.76
N ILE A 12 13.84 2.96 7.63
CA ILE A 12 14.06 4.37 7.97
C ILE A 12 13.28 5.29 7.01
N ALA A 13 13.37 5.01 5.71
CA ALA A 13 12.62 5.74 4.69
C ALA A 13 11.11 5.68 4.95
N LEU A 14 10.60 4.47 5.22
CA LEU A 14 9.20 4.25 5.54
C LEU A 14 8.80 4.98 6.83
N ALA A 15 9.62 4.90 7.88
CA ALA A 15 9.36 5.60 9.14
C ALA A 15 9.29 7.12 8.94
N LEU A 16 10.17 7.69 8.12
CA LEU A 16 10.18 9.11 7.81
C LEU A 16 8.91 9.53 7.05
N VAL A 17 8.45 8.72 6.08
CA VAL A 17 7.19 8.96 5.36
C VAL A 17 5.98 8.87 6.31
N MET A 18 5.94 7.83 7.16
CA MET A 18 4.85 7.61 8.13
C MET A 18 4.81 8.69 9.21
N PHE A 19 5.96 9.19 9.65
CA PHE A 19 6.05 10.36 10.51
C PHE A 19 5.51 11.62 9.84
N GLY A 20 5.88 11.85 8.57
CA GLY A 20 5.33 12.94 7.76
C GLY A 20 3.81 12.89 7.62
N LEU A 21 3.24 11.69 7.44
CA LEU A 21 1.79 11.47 7.49
C LEU A 21 1.22 11.85 8.86
N GLY A 22 1.83 11.39 9.96
CA GLY A 22 1.45 11.73 11.33
C GLY A 22 1.40 13.25 11.60
N LEU A 23 2.34 14.03 11.06
CA LEU A 23 2.34 15.49 11.17
C LEU A 23 1.14 16.17 10.49
N THR A 24 0.46 15.47 9.57
CA THR A 24 -0.72 15.99 8.85
C THR A 24 -2.05 15.49 9.43
N LEU A 25 -2.04 14.41 10.22
CA LEU A 25 -3.23 13.81 10.81
C LEU A 25 -3.72 14.57 12.04
N THR A 26 -5.02 14.84 12.09
CA THR A 26 -5.74 15.44 13.22
C THR A 26 -6.62 14.40 13.90
N VAL A 27 -7.00 14.65 15.16
CA VAL A 27 -8.07 13.89 15.83
C VAL A 27 -9.39 13.97 15.06
N GLY A 28 -9.67 15.12 14.42
CA GLY A 28 -10.88 15.32 13.61
C GLY A 28 -10.97 14.41 12.37
N ASP A 29 -9.85 13.88 11.87
CA ASP A 29 -9.86 12.88 10.79
C ASP A 29 -10.46 11.55 11.27
N PHE A 30 -10.13 11.12 12.49
CA PHE A 30 -10.69 9.91 13.09
C PHE A 30 -12.17 10.10 13.45
N THR A 31 -12.55 11.27 13.96
CA THR A 31 -13.97 11.57 14.21
C THR A 31 -14.82 11.53 12.95
N ARG A 32 -14.26 11.91 11.78
CA ARG A 32 -14.95 11.81 10.49
C ARG A 32 -15.23 10.37 10.08
N VAL A 33 -14.34 9.42 10.38
CA VAL A 33 -14.56 7.98 10.13
C VAL A 33 -15.78 7.49 10.92
N LEU A 34 -15.89 7.89 12.18
CA LEU A 34 -17.05 7.55 13.02
C LEU A 34 -18.34 8.23 12.57
N LYS A 35 -18.25 9.44 11.99
CA LYS A 35 -19.41 10.18 11.45
C LYS A 35 -19.91 9.62 10.12
N TYR A 36 -19.03 9.07 9.28
CA TYR A 36 -19.35 8.50 7.96
C TYR A 36 -18.91 7.02 7.87
N PRO A 37 -19.43 6.13 8.73
CA PRO A 37 -18.92 4.77 8.88
C PRO A 37 -19.15 3.92 7.64
N LYS A 38 -20.23 4.18 6.89
CA LYS A 38 -20.58 3.41 5.68
C LYS A 38 -19.46 3.42 4.64
N ALA A 39 -18.87 4.59 4.37
CA ALA A 39 -17.78 4.71 3.41
C ALA A 39 -16.53 3.95 3.87
N ALA A 40 -16.17 4.09 5.15
CA ALA A 40 -15.02 3.42 5.74
C ALA A 40 -15.18 1.90 5.76
N VAL A 41 -16.35 1.39 6.16
CA VAL A 41 -16.63 -0.05 6.22
C VAL A 41 -16.58 -0.66 4.83
N VAL A 42 -17.20 -0.02 3.82
CA VAL A 42 -17.16 -0.55 2.45
C VAL A 42 -15.74 -0.56 1.90
N ALA A 43 -14.96 0.50 2.11
CA ALA A 43 -13.56 0.55 1.70
C ALA A 43 -12.71 -0.54 2.38
N LEU A 44 -12.88 -0.74 3.69
CA LEU A 44 -12.19 -1.79 4.45
C LEU A 44 -12.57 -3.19 3.96
N VAL A 45 -13.85 -3.46 3.69
CA VAL A 45 -14.29 -4.75 3.14
C VAL A 45 -13.69 -4.98 1.75
N CYS A 46 -13.67 -3.96 0.90
CA CYS A 46 -13.00 -4.05 -0.39
C CYS A 46 -11.51 -4.37 -0.23
N GLN A 47 -10.80 -3.68 0.66
CA GLN A 47 -9.38 -3.87 0.88
C GLN A 47 -9.04 -5.22 1.53
N MET A 48 -9.84 -5.69 2.49
CA MET A 48 -9.55 -6.87 3.31
C MET A 48 -10.08 -8.18 2.73
N ILE A 49 -11.08 -8.11 1.86
CA ILE A 49 -11.74 -9.32 1.35
C ILE A 49 -11.72 -9.34 -0.17
N VAL A 50 -12.32 -8.32 -0.79
CA VAL A 50 -12.54 -8.32 -2.25
C VAL A 50 -11.22 -8.30 -3.01
N LEU A 51 -10.28 -7.48 -2.55
CA LEU A 51 -9.00 -7.29 -3.22
C LEU A 51 -8.03 -8.48 -3.03
N PRO A 52 -7.89 -9.09 -1.84
CA PRO A 52 -7.20 -10.38 -1.70
C PRO A 52 -7.81 -11.48 -2.57
N ALA A 53 -9.14 -11.58 -2.61
CA ALA A 53 -9.81 -12.57 -3.46
C ALA A 53 -9.54 -12.31 -4.96
N LEU A 54 -9.57 -11.05 -5.39
CA LEU A 54 -9.17 -10.65 -6.74
C LEU A 54 -7.72 -11.05 -7.04
N CYS A 55 -6.80 -10.79 -6.11
CA CYS A 55 -5.39 -11.09 -6.28
C CYS A 55 -5.15 -12.60 -6.39
N VAL A 56 -5.80 -13.42 -5.56
CA VAL A 56 -5.80 -14.88 -5.70
C VAL A 56 -6.34 -15.30 -7.06
N GLY A 57 -7.46 -14.72 -7.50
CA GLY A 57 -8.01 -15.00 -8.82
C GLY A 57 -7.02 -14.70 -9.97
N LEU A 58 -6.29 -13.58 -9.88
CA LEU A 58 -5.25 -13.23 -10.84
C LEU A 58 -4.04 -14.15 -10.77
N ILE A 59 -3.60 -14.54 -9.57
CA ILE A 59 -2.51 -15.50 -9.36
C ILE A 59 -2.85 -16.83 -10.03
N LEU A 60 -4.05 -17.35 -9.79
CA LEU A 60 -4.52 -18.60 -10.39
C LEU A 60 -4.68 -18.49 -11.91
N LEU A 61 -5.22 -17.37 -12.41
CA LEU A 61 -5.47 -17.16 -13.84
C LEU A 61 -4.17 -17.07 -14.65
N PHE A 62 -3.13 -16.43 -14.09
CA PHE A 62 -1.85 -16.22 -14.75
C PHE A 62 -0.79 -17.26 -14.37
N GLY A 63 -1.15 -18.23 -13.52
CA GLY A 63 -0.26 -19.33 -13.12
C GLY A 63 0.96 -18.87 -12.32
N LEU A 64 0.81 -17.86 -11.45
CA LEU A 64 1.89 -17.40 -10.58
C LEU A 64 2.10 -18.39 -9.44
N ASP A 65 3.36 -18.71 -9.17
CA ASP A 65 3.77 -19.67 -8.17
C ASP A 65 4.86 -19.13 -7.22
N GLY A 66 5.06 -19.86 -6.12
CA GLY A 66 6.11 -19.60 -5.13
C GLY A 66 6.15 -18.16 -4.61
N ALA A 67 7.36 -17.59 -4.58
CA ALA A 67 7.63 -16.28 -4.00
C ALA A 67 6.91 -15.12 -4.73
N LEU A 68 6.61 -15.26 -6.02
CA LEU A 68 5.93 -14.20 -6.78
C LEU A 68 4.45 -14.10 -6.42
N ALA A 69 3.77 -15.24 -6.25
CA ALA A 69 2.38 -15.29 -5.77
C ALA A 69 2.28 -14.71 -4.34
N VAL A 70 3.19 -15.09 -3.45
CA VAL A 70 3.26 -14.54 -2.09
C VAL A 70 3.56 -13.04 -2.12
N GLY A 71 4.47 -12.58 -2.99
CA GLY A 71 4.78 -11.16 -3.16
C GLY A 71 3.59 -10.32 -3.66
N MET A 72 2.79 -10.85 -4.59
CA MET A 72 1.56 -10.22 -5.07
C MET A 72 0.54 -10.04 -3.93
N MET A 73 0.41 -11.04 -3.08
CA MET A 73 -0.52 -10.98 -1.97
C MET A 73 0.00 -10.12 -0.81
N LEU A 74 1.31 -10.12 -0.57
CA LEU A 74 1.95 -9.19 0.35
C LEU A 74 1.73 -7.74 -0.06
N LEU A 75 1.77 -7.45 -1.37
CA LEU A 75 1.47 -6.13 -1.90
C LEU A 75 0.03 -5.69 -1.60
N VAL A 76 -0.95 -6.57 -1.82
CA VAL A 76 -2.38 -6.29 -1.60
C VAL A 76 -2.72 -6.22 -0.10
N ALA A 77 -2.04 -7.02 0.72
CA ALA A 77 -2.26 -7.12 2.16
C ALA A 77 -1.45 -6.14 3.02
N SER A 78 -0.45 -5.47 2.42
CA SER A 78 0.29 -4.41 3.11
C SER A 78 -0.74 -3.39 3.64
N PRO A 79 -0.75 -3.10 4.97
CA PRO A 79 -1.80 -2.37 5.68
C PRO A 79 -2.51 -1.31 4.83
N GLY A 80 -3.78 -1.50 4.47
CA GLY A 80 -4.98 -1.53 5.35
C GLY A 80 -5.38 -2.75 6.22
N GLY A 81 -4.65 -3.87 6.30
CA GLY A 81 -4.86 -4.88 7.34
C GLY A 81 -4.47 -6.32 6.96
N THR A 82 -4.30 -7.12 8.01
CA THR A 82 -3.60 -8.41 8.09
C THR A 82 -4.13 -9.53 7.20
N SER A 83 -3.28 -10.04 6.29
CA SER A 83 -3.35 -11.44 5.85
C SER A 83 -2.04 -12.15 6.23
N ALA A 84 -1.92 -12.51 7.49
CA ALA A 84 -0.91 -13.50 7.86
C ALA A 84 -1.47 -14.91 7.66
N ASN A 85 -0.60 -15.81 7.22
CA ASN A 85 -0.79 -17.23 6.89
C ASN A 85 -1.06 -17.57 5.41
N LEU A 86 -0.82 -16.66 4.47
CA LEU A 86 -0.97 -17.01 3.05
C LEU A 86 0.15 -17.92 2.53
N ALA A 87 1.39 -17.76 2.99
CA ALA A 87 2.48 -18.67 2.64
C ALA A 87 2.15 -20.12 3.06
N GLU A 88 1.42 -20.29 4.17
CA GLU A 88 1.00 -21.60 4.69
C GLU A 88 -0.19 -22.19 3.92
N PHE A 89 -1.12 -21.34 3.43
CA PHE A 89 -2.24 -21.77 2.60
C PHE A 89 -1.81 -22.25 1.20
N LEU A 90 -0.70 -21.71 0.68
CA LEU A 90 -0.16 -22.07 -0.64
C LEU A 90 0.81 -23.27 -0.59
N ASP A 91 1.56 -23.47 0.50
CA ASP A 91 2.59 -24.53 0.59
C ASP A 91 2.15 -25.84 1.28
N GLY A 92 0.86 -26.03 1.58
CA GLY A 92 0.30 -27.36 1.85
C GLY A 92 0.93 -28.15 3.01
N GLY A 93 1.62 -27.49 3.94
CA GLY A 93 2.16 -28.13 5.13
C GLY A 93 3.47 -27.53 5.61
N THR A 94 3.40 -26.76 6.70
CA THR A 94 4.33 -26.84 7.83
C THR A 94 3.85 -25.88 8.90
N SER A 95 3.45 -26.44 10.05
CA SER A 95 3.10 -25.72 11.27
C SER A 95 4.26 -24.81 11.70
N LEU A 96 4.21 -23.55 11.30
CA LEU A 96 5.01 -22.48 11.88
C LEU A 96 4.08 -21.70 12.81
N GLY A 97 4.27 -21.89 14.12
CA GLY A 97 3.53 -21.17 15.14
C GLY A 97 3.52 -19.67 14.87
N LEU A 98 2.39 -19.03 15.17
CA LEU A 98 2.23 -17.57 15.11
C LEU A 98 3.54 -16.91 15.54
N GLN A 99 4.14 -16.10 14.67
CA GLN A 99 5.34 -15.32 14.99
C GLN A 99 4.90 -13.91 15.43
N PRO A 100 4.29 -13.72 16.61
CA PRO A 100 3.72 -12.43 17.02
C PRO A 100 4.75 -11.29 16.96
N SER A 101 6.04 -11.60 17.13
CA SER A 101 7.14 -10.65 16.95
C SER A 101 7.18 -10.01 15.56
N LYS A 102 6.94 -10.78 14.49
CA LYS A 102 6.90 -10.26 13.11
C LYS A 102 5.67 -9.40 12.86
N PHE A 103 4.51 -9.76 13.44
CA PHE A 103 3.32 -8.92 13.40
C PHE A 103 3.58 -7.58 14.10
N VAL A 104 4.07 -7.63 15.34
CA VAL A 104 4.41 -6.43 16.12
C VAL A 104 5.42 -5.57 15.35
N GLN A 105 6.40 -6.18 14.68
CA GLN A 105 7.38 -5.46 13.87
C GLN A 105 6.72 -4.68 12.71
N VAL A 106 5.81 -5.31 11.95
CA VAL A 106 5.10 -4.64 10.84
C VAL A 106 4.24 -3.49 11.36
N PHE A 107 3.47 -3.72 12.42
CA PHE A 107 2.65 -2.66 13.03
C PHE A 107 3.52 -1.54 13.62
N ALA A 108 4.62 -1.87 14.29
CA ALA A 108 5.51 -0.90 14.91
C ALA A 108 6.17 0.03 13.88
N ILE A 109 6.62 -0.51 12.74
CA ILE A 109 7.24 0.27 11.65
C ILE A 109 6.29 1.35 11.10
N VAL A 110 4.97 1.12 11.16
CA VAL A 110 3.95 2.07 10.67
C VAL A 110 3.39 2.94 11.79
N LEU A 111 2.93 2.34 12.88
CA LEU A 111 2.19 3.04 13.94
C LEU A 111 3.09 3.94 14.79
N ILE A 112 4.30 3.50 15.13
CA ILE A 112 5.18 4.30 16.00
C ILE A 112 5.49 5.65 15.34
N PRO A 113 5.96 5.72 14.08
CA PRO A 113 6.23 6.99 13.45
C PRO A 113 4.99 7.87 13.28
N VAL A 114 3.83 7.29 12.95
CA VAL A 114 2.56 8.03 12.84
C VAL A 114 2.18 8.68 14.17
N VAL A 115 2.19 7.91 15.26
CA VAL A 115 1.84 8.40 16.60
C VAL A 115 2.82 9.47 17.06
N LEU A 116 4.12 9.30 16.79
CA LEU A 116 5.12 10.33 17.08
C LEU A 116 4.86 11.61 16.29
N GLY A 117 4.54 11.51 15.00
CA GLY A 117 4.18 12.67 14.17
C GLY A 117 2.95 13.40 14.71
N MET A 118 1.91 12.66 15.09
CA MET A 118 0.69 13.22 15.69
C MET A 118 0.99 13.89 17.04
N ALA A 119 1.83 13.27 17.88
CA ALA A 119 2.23 13.82 19.17
C ALA A 119 3.01 15.14 19.01
N VAL A 120 3.97 15.17 18.08
CA VAL A 120 4.73 16.39 17.76
C VAL A 120 3.80 17.48 17.25
N ARG A 121 2.85 17.15 16.38
CA ARG A 121 1.85 18.12 15.92
C ARG A 121 0.99 18.66 17.05
N GLY A 122 0.46 17.78 17.91
CA GLY A 122 -0.41 18.17 19.02
C GLY A 122 0.29 19.07 20.05
N ARG A 123 1.61 18.89 20.22
CA ARG A 123 2.41 19.64 21.21
C ARG A 123 3.12 20.87 20.63
N PHE A 124 3.44 20.86 19.33
CA PHE A 124 4.21 21.91 18.64
C PHE A 124 3.57 22.27 17.29
N THR A 125 2.30 22.67 17.30
CA THR A 125 1.51 22.97 16.08
C THR A 125 2.21 23.93 15.12
N GLY A 126 2.78 25.03 15.63
CA GLY A 126 3.49 26.01 14.80
C GLY A 126 4.76 25.48 14.13
N TRP A 127 5.48 24.56 14.77
CA TRP A 127 6.62 23.88 14.17
C TRP A 127 6.18 22.84 13.14
N ALA A 128 5.14 22.06 13.46
CA ALA A 128 4.61 21.03 12.57
C ALA A 128 4.11 21.62 11.25
N GLU A 129 3.42 22.76 11.26
CA GLU A 129 2.98 23.45 10.03
C GLU A 129 4.17 23.97 9.19
N ARG A 130 5.23 24.47 9.84
CA ARG A 130 6.46 24.88 9.14
C ARG A 130 7.17 23.68 8.50
N MET A 131 7.20 22.55 9.19
CA MET A 131 7.86 21.33 8.74
C MET A 131 7.04 20.50 7.76
N ARG A 132 5.75 20.81 7.57
CA ARG A 132 4.85 20.08 6.68
C ARG A 132 5.39 19.94 5.26
N LYS A 133 5.84 21.04 4.65
CA LYS A 133 6.39 21.03 3.28
C LYS A 133 7.77 20.37 3.21
N PRO A 134 8.77 20.74 4.05
CA PRO A 134 10.07 20.09 4.06
C PRO A 134 10.00 18.58 4.27
N VAL A 135 9.21 18.11 5.25
CA VAL A 135 9.08 16.67 5.54
C VAL A 135 8.41 15.96 4.38
N LYS A 136 7.37 16.54 3.75
CA LYS A 136 6.72 15.93 2.58
C LYS A 136 7.68 15.77 1.41
N ILE A 137 8.46 16.80 1.09
CA ILE A 137 9.44 16.76 -0.01
C ILE A 137 10.57 15.79 0.32
N GLY A 138 11.14 15.88 1.53
CA GLY A 138 12.20 14.97 1.97
C GLY A 138 11.75 13.50 1.95
N SER A 139 10.53 13.22 2.43
CA SER A 139 9.92 11.88 2.36
C SER A 139 9.79 11.39 0.93
N ALA A 140 9.28 12.24 0.01
CA ALA A 140 9.14 11.89 -1.39
C ALA A 140 10.49 11.61 -2.07
N VAL A 141 11.51 12.43 -1.80
CA VAL A 141 12.87 12.23 -2.34
C VAL A 141 13.46 10.93 -1.83
N VAL A 142 13.42 10.68 -0.51
CA VAL A 142 13.92 9.44 0.09
C VAL A 142 13.18 8.23 -0.49
N LEU A 143 11.86 8.31 -0.65
CA LEU A 143 11.05 7.26 -1.25
C LEU A 143 11.47 6.95 -2.69
N VAL A 144 11.60 7.98 -3.53
CA VAL A 144 12.03 7.84 -4.92
C VAL A 144 13.43 7.23 -5.00
N LEU A 145 14.37 7.68 -4.15
CA LEU A 145 15.72 7.12 -4.11
C LEU A 145 15.72 5.65 -3.71
N VAL A 146 14.93 5.28 -2.71
CA VAL A 146 14.82 3.89 -2.25
C VAL A 146 14.18 2.99 -3.31
N ILE A 147 13.10 3.45 -3.97
CA ILE A 147 12.46 2.73 -5.06
C ILE A 147 13.43 2.58 -6.24
N ALA A 148 14.09 3.66 -6.65
CA ALA A 148 15.06 3.65 -7.75
C ALA A 148 16.22 2.69 -7.45
N ALA A 149 16.71 2.69 -6.20
CA ALA A 149 17.79 1.81 -5.79
C ALA A 149 17.32 0.34 -5.73
N ALA A 150 16.09 0.07 -5.29
CA ALA A 150 15.51 -1.28 -5.30
C ALA A 150 15.34 -1.81 -6.73
N ILE A 151 14.82 -0.97 -7.63
CA ILE A 151 14.70 -1.28 -9.06
C ILE A 151 16.08 -1.50 -9.67
N ALA A 152 17.07 -0.66 -9.39
CA ALA A 152 18.41 -0.79 -9.96
C ALA A 152 19.11 -2.08 -9.54
N GLN A 153 18.95 -2.51 -8.28
CA GLN A 153 19.53 -3.76 -7.80
C GLN A 153 18.88 -4.99 -8.42
N GLU A 154 17.56 -4.96 -8.61
CA GLU A 154 16.78 -6.10 -9.10
C GLU A 154 16.39 -5.93 -10.57
N PHE A 155 17.01 -5.00 -11.30
CA PHE A 155 16.57 -4.58 -12.64
C PHE A 155 16.46 -5.74 -13.63
N ARG A 156 17.45 -6.65 -13.62
CA ARG A 156 17.43 -7.85 -14.46
C ARG A 156 16.22 -8.73 -14.12
N THR A 157 16.05 -9.05 -12.85
CA THR A 157 14.90 -9.81 -12.33
C THR A 157 13.56 -9.16 -12.71
N LEU A 158 13.46 -7.83 -12.60
CA LEU A 158 12.25 -7.09 -12.99
C LEU A 158 11.98 -7.20 -14.48
N VAL A 159 12.99 -7.00 -15.33
CA VAL A 159 12.85 -7.08 -16.80
C VAL A 159 12.51 -8.51 -17.24
N ASP A 160 13.15 -9.51 -16.65
CA ASP A 160 12.89 -10.92 -16.97
C ASP A 160 11.46 -11.34 -16.60
N ASN A 161 10.90 -10.77 -15.52
CA ASN A 161 9.56 -11.09 -15.05
C ASN A 161 8.46 -10.14 -15.58
N ILE A 162 8.81 -9.06 -16.31
CA ILE A 162 7.83 -8.06 -16.72
C ILE A 162 6.78 -8.61 -17.69
N GLY A 163 7.15 -9.60 -18.51
CA GLY A 163 6.22 -10.26 -19.44
C GLY A 163 5.09 -10.99 -18.71
N THR A 164 5.40 -11.59 -17.56
CA THR A 164 4.43 -12.36 -16.75
C THR A 164 3.74 -11.46 -15.73
N LEU A 165 4.51 -10.68 -14.96
CA LEU A 165 3.99 -9.85 -13.86
C LEU A 165 3.41 -8.52 -14.33
N GLY A 166 3.86 -7.97 -15.46
CA GLY A 166 3.35 -6.70 -15.99
C GLY A 166 1.85 -6.73 -16.28
N PRO A 167 1.34 -7.71 -17.05
CA PRO A 167 -0.10 -7.87 -17.29
C PRO A 167 -0.89 -8.06 -15.99
N VAL A 168 -0.39 -8.87 -15.07
CA VAL A 168 -1.01 -9.12 -13.76
C VAL A 168 -1.09 -7.84 -12.94
N ALA A 169 0.00 -7.07 -12.88
CA ALA A 169 0.06 -5.81 -12.15
C ALA A 169 -0.87 -4.74 -12.75
N LEU A 170 -0.95 -4.63 -14.07
CA LEU A 170 -1.88 -3.72 -14.74
C LEU A 170 -3.33 -4.15 -14.53
N ALA A 171 -3.63 -5.44 -14.65
CA ALA A 171 -4.96 -5.98 -14.39
C ALA A 171 -5.37 -5.71 -12.95
N LEU A 172 -4.50 -6.03 -11.98
CA LEU A 172 -4.73 -5.74 -10.57
C LEU A 172 -5.01 -4.26 -10.36
N SER A 173 -4.22 -3.36 -10.95
CA SER A 173 -4.37 -1.91 -10.75
C SER A 173 -5.67 -1.36 -11.33
N VAL A 174 -6.04 -1.76 -12.55
CA VAL A 174 -7.28 -1.32 -13.18
C VAL A 174 -8.49 -1.87 -12.42
N LEU A 175 -8.45 -3.15 -12.05
CA LEU A 175 -9.56 -3.80 -11.35
C LEU A 175 -9.71 -3.29 -9.91
N SER A 176 -8.60 -3.01 -9.20
CA SER A 176 -8.64 -2.43 -7.86
C SER A 176 -9.17 -0.99 -7.86
N LEU A 177 -8.78 -0.16 -8.84
CA LEU A 177 -9.36 1.17 -9.07
C LEU A 177 -10.87 1.08 -9.38
N ALA A 178 -11.26 0.13 -10.23
CA ALA A 178 -12.66 -0.08 -10.58
C ALA A 178 -13.49 -0.51 -9.38
N ILE A 179 -13.02 -1.52 -8.62
CA ILE A 179 -13.68 -2.01 -7.40
C ILE A 179 -13.79 -0.88 -6.37
N GLY A 180 -12.70 -0.15 -6.13
CA GLY A 180 -12.69 0.95 -5.17
C GLY A 180 -13.57 2.12 -5.57
N TYR A 181 -13.94 2.28 -6.84
CA TYR A 181 -14.94 3.26 -7.26
C TYR A 181 -16.36 2.68 -7.25
N PHE A 182 -16.59 1.56 -7.94
CA PHE A 182 -17.93 1.06 -8.22
C PHE A 182 -18.59 0.38 -7.03
N VAL A 183 -17.82 -0.31 -6.16
CA VAL A 183 -18.40 -0.97 -4.98
C VAL A 183 -18.95 0.07 -3.99
N PRO A 184 -18.21 1.12 -3.58
CA PRO A 184 -18.79 2.20 -2.78
C PRO A 184 -20.03 2.83 -3.42
N ARG A 185 -20.02 3.03 -4.75
CA ARG A 185 -21.18 3.57 -5.48
C ARG A 185 -22.40 2.65 -5.43
N LEU A 186 -22.21 1.33 -5.50
CA LEU A 186 -23.30 0.36 -5.33
C LEU A 186 -23.93 0.46 -3.94
N PHE A 187 -23.10 0.71 -2.92
CA PHE A 187 -23.55 1.00 -1.56
C PHE A 187 -23.95 2.47 -1.37
N GLN A 188 -24.23 3.24 -2.43
CA GLN A 188 -24.68 4.64 -2.34
C GLN A 188 -23.74 5.54 -1.53
N VAL A 189 -22.44 5.24 -1.52
CA VAL A 189 -21.42 6.15 -0.97
C VAL A 189 -21.30 7.35 -1.89
N ASP A 190 -21.03 8.51 -1.30
CA ASP A 190 -20.88 9.74 -2.05
C ASP A 190 -19.79 9.62 -3.13
N ARG A 191 -19.93 10.37 -4.21
CA ARG A 191 -19.00 10.34 -5.34
C ARG A 191 -17.59 10.74 -4.91
N GLY A 192 -17.42 11.80 -4.12
CA GLY A 192 -16.11 12.23 -3.63
C GLY A 192 -15.44 11.13 -2.80
N GLN A 193 -16.20 10.51 -1.89
CA GLN A 193 -15.72 9.39 -1.08
C GLN A 193 -15.40 8.14 -1.90
N SER A 194 -16.16 7.88 -2.96
CA SER A 194 -15.91 6.76 -3.88
C SER A 194 -14.65 6.98 -4.72
N ILE A 195 -14.37 8.22 -5.15
CA ILE A 195 -13.11 8.56 -5.84
C ILE A 195 -11.93 8.40 -4.88
N ALA A 196 -12.06 8.88 -3.64
CA ALA A 196 -11.03 8.69 -2.62
C ALA A 196 -10.77 7.20 -2.35
N SER A 197 -11.83 6.40 -2.19
CA SER A 197 -11.73 4.95 -2.00
C SER A 197 -11.09 4.25 -3.21
N ALA A 198 -11.39 4.68 -4.44
CA ALA A 198 -10.75 4.17 -5.65
C ALA A 198 -9.24 4.43 -5.63
N MET A 199 -8.80 5.64 -5.26
CA MET A 199 -7.39 5.97 -5.19
C MET A 199 -6.68 5.26 -4.05
N GLU A 200 -7.34 5.08 -2.90
CA GLU A 200 -6.81 4.36 -1.74
C GLU A 200 -6.62 2.87 -2.02
N ILE A 201 -7.62 2.23 -2.64
CA ILE A 201 -7.58 0.81 -3.00
C ILE A 201 -6.72 0.58 -4.25
N GLY A 202 -6.72 1.50 -5.21
CA GLY A 202 -5.98 1.38 -6.47
C GLY A 202 -4.49 1.61 -6.35
N ILE A 203 -4.07 2.46 -5.41
CA ILE A 203 -2.66 2.81 -5.18
C ILE A 203 -2.17 2.08 -3.93
N HIS A 204 -1.61 0.89 -4.13
CA HIS A 204 -1.04 0.10 -3.04
C HIS A 204 0.28 0.70 -2.52
N ASN A 205 0.57 0.40 -1.25
CA ASN A 205 1.83 0.80 -0.62
C ASN A 205 2.96 -0.18 -0.99
N ALA A 206 3.47 -0.03 -2.22
CA ALA A 206 4.58 -0.85 -2.73
C ALA A 206 5.84 -0.78 -1.84
N THR A 207 6.11 0.38 -1.22
CA THR A 207 7.28 0.55 -0.34
C THR A 207 7.18 -0.28 0.91
N LEU A 208 6.01 -0.33 1.56
CA LEU A 208 5.78 -1.18 2.72
C LEU A 208 5.92 -2.66 2.33
N ALA A 209 5.35 -3.07 1.19
CA ALA A 209 5.47 -4.43 0.69
C ALA A 209 6.94 -4.84 0.46
N ILE A 210 7.74 -4.00 -0.21
CA ILE A 210 9.17 -4.23 -0.43
C ILE A 210 9.94 -4.28 0.90
N ALA A 211 9.64 -3.36 1.82
CA ALA A 211 10.29 -3.32 3.13
C ALA A 211 9.99 -4.60 3.93
N VAL A 212 8.75 -5.08 3.94
CA VAL A 212 8.37 -6.31 4.64
C VAL A 212 9.02 -7.53 3.97
N ALA A 213 8.98 -7.63 2.65
CA ALA A 213 9.64 -8.72 1.91
C ALA A 213 11.13 -8.82 2.25
N ILE A 214 11.87 -7.71 2.18
CA ILE A 214 13.32 -7.70 2.36
C ILE A 214 13.72 -7.77 3.84
N SER A 215 13.12 -6.97 4.72
CA SER A 215 13.60 -6.79 6.11
C SER A 215 12.90 -7.68 7.14
N VAL A 216 11.66 -8.10 6.87
CA VAL A 216 10.86 -8.90 7.80
C VAL A 216 10.89 -10.37 7.39
N LEU A 217 10.63 -10.66 6.11
CA LEU A 217 10.58 -12.02 5.56
C LEU A 217 11.94 -12.51 5.05
N GLY A 218 12.84 -11.59 4.67
CA GLY A 218 14.18 -11.95 4.21
C GLY A 218 14.22 -12.52 2.79
N ASP A 219 13.14 -12.37 2.01
CA ASP A 219 13.02 -12.89 0.66
C ASP A 219 12.89 -11.74 -0.35
N LYS A 220 13.87 -11.65 -1.24
CA LYS A 220 13.91 -10.61 -2.27
C LYS A 220 12.96 -10.89 -3.44
N ALA A 221 12.71 -12.15 -3.77
CA ALA A 221 11.80 -12.51 -4.85
C ALA A 221 10.37 -12.04 -4.52
N MET A 222 9.98 -12.07 -3.24
CA MET A 222 8.70 -11.50 -2.78
C MET A 222 8.57 -9.98 -2.96
N ALA A 223 9.68 -9.24 -3.13
CA ALA A 223 9.65 -7.80 -3.40
C ALA A 223 9.44 -7.45 -4.88
N VAL A 224 9.68 -8.39 -5.80
CA VAL A 224 9.62 -8.14 -7.26
C VAL A 224 8.23 -7.67 -7.72
N PRO A 225 7.12 -8.32 -7.31
CA PRO A 225 5.80 -7.87 -7.73
C PRO A 225 5.46 -6.45 -7.27
N ALA A 226 5.86 -6.09 -6.04
CA ALA A 226 5.68 -4.75 -5.51
C ALA A 226 6.52 -3.70 -6.26
N GLY A 227 7.73 -4.05 -6.68
CA GLY A 227 8.57 -3.19 -7.52
C GLY A 227 7.94 -2.90 -8.89
N ILE A 228 7.46 -3.93 -9.57
CA ILE A 228 6.79 -3.80 -10.89
C ILE A 228 5.47 -3.02 -10.75
N TYR A 229 4.62 -3.41 -9.81
CA TYR A 229 3.34 -2.74 -9.57
C TYR A 229 3.54 -1.28 -9.18
N GLY A 230 4.52 -0.98 -8.31
CA GLY A 230 4.80 0.36 -7.83
C GLY A 230 5.11 1.35 -8.94
N VAL A 231 5.67 0.90 -10.07
CA VAL A 231 5.88 1.73 -11.26
C VAL A 231 4.61 1.78 -12.12
N LEU A 232 4.01 0.61 -12.39
CA LEU A 232 2.90 0.48 -13.34
C LEU A 232 1.59 1.10 -12.84
N MET A 233 1.34 1.12 -11.53
CA MET A 233 0.07 1.61 -10.96
C MET A 233 -0.19 3.10 -11.22
N PHE A 234 0.85 3.91 -11.42
CA PHE A 234 0.68 5.35 -11.63
C PHE A 234 0.01 5.70 -12.97
N PHE A 235 0.15 4.86 -14.00
CA PHE A 235 -0.47 5.09 -15.31
C PHE A 235 -2.00 4.98 -15.25
N PRO A 236 -2.60 3.84 -14.86
CA PRO A 236 -4.06 3.73 -14.74
C PRO A 236 -4.61 4.65 -13.64
N ALA A 237 -3.89 4.85 -12.53
CA ALA A 237 -4.32 5.77 -11.48
C ALA A 237 -4.37 7.23 -11.96
N GLY A 238 -3.40 7.68 -12.76
CA GLY A 238 -3.40 9.01 -13.37
C GLY A 238 -4.56 9.21 -14.34
N ILE A 239 -4.84 8.20 -15.18
CA ILE A 239 -5.99 8.19 -16.08
C ILE A 239 -7.30 8.24 -15.28
N ALA A 240 -7.45 7.38 -14.27
CA ALA A 240 -8.63 7.35 -13.40
C ALA A 240 -8.84 8.69 -12.69
N ALA A 241 -7.80 9.28 -12.10
CA ALA A 241 -7.86 10.58 -11.45
C ALA A 241 -8.33 11.67 -12.42
N PHE A 242 -7.81 11.68 -13.65
CA PHE A 242 -8.23 12.63 -14.68
C PHE A 242 -9.68 12.45 -15.12
N LEU A 243 -10.12 11.21 -15.38
CA LEU A 243 -11.49 10.92 -15.81
C LEU A 243 -12.52 11.19 -14.71
N LEU A 244 -12.19 10.84 -13.47
CA LEU A 244 -13.07 11.00 -12.32
C LEU A 244 -13.10 12.44 -11.79
N SER A 245 -12.06 13.24 -11.96
CA SER A 245 -12.05 14.64 -11.50
C SER A 245 -12.81 15.60 -12.43
N ARG A 246 -13.20 15.18 -13.64
CA ARG A 246 -13.81 16.04 -14.67
C ARG A 246 -15.30 16.36 -14.52
N LYS A 247 -16.04 15.65 -13.66
CA LYS A 247 -17.48 15.94 -13.45
C LYS A 247 -17.68 16.67 -12.11
N PRO A 248 -18.23 17.89 -12.09
CA PRO A 248 -18.63 18.54 -10.85
C PRO A 248 -19.76 17.75 -10.19
N GLU A 249 -19.69 17.65 -8.87
CA GLU A 249 -20.75 17.10 -8.03
C GLU A 249 -22.02 17.94 -8.24
N ARG A 250 -23.09 17.33 -8.75
CA ARG A 250 -24.40 18.00 -8.77
C ARG A 250 -24.87 18.03 -7.31
N ALA A 251 -25.11 19.23 -6.79
CA ALA A 251 -25.63 19.40 -5.44
C ALA A 251 -26.89 18.53 -5.24
N PRO A 252 -27.07 17.91 -4.07
CA PRO A 252 -28.32 17.23 -3.74
C PRO A 252 -29.45 18.26 -3.79
N VAL A 253 -30.49 17.95 -4.56
CA VAL A 253 -31.76 18.71 -4.62
C VAL A 253 -32.56 18.44 -3.36
#